data_AF-A0A967C0Y8-F1
#
_entry.id   AF-A0A967C0Y8-F1
#
_cell.length_a   1.000
_cell.length_b   1.000
_cell.length_c   1.000
_cell.angle_alpha   90.00
_cell.angle_beta   90.00
_cell.angle_gamma   90.00
#
_symmetry.space_group_name_H-M   'P 1'
#
loop_
_entity.id
_entity.type
_entity.pdbx_description
1 polymer ?
#
loop_
_entity_poly.entity_id
_entity_poly.type
_entity_poly.pdbx_seq_one_letter_code
_entity_poly.pdbx_strand_id
1 'polypeptide(L)'
;MISTYRGLVLLAAAVVLASCTGSSPSTVPIDAEAAHQLMLTGVNFTGILAPTDAWVEVAQRGCREGAWDYDVAERLGQEAVDVIGSPLPAFAVWMLTVQACHDRFPQDALKKGPPPMPSG
;
A
#
# COMPACT_ATOMS: atom_id res chain seq x y z
N MET A 1 66.41 -2.63 28.11
CA MET A 1 66.25 -4.00 28.63
C MET A 1 64.78 -4.38 28.57
N ILE A 2 64.47 -5.38 27.72
CA ILE A 2 63.46 -6.46 27.86
C ILE A 2 62.06 -6.16 28.46
N SER A 3 61.03 -6.42 27.63
CA SER A 3 59.74 -7.12 27.91
C SER A 3 58.79 -6.48 28.95
N THR A 4 57.47 -6.46 28.86
CA THR A 4 56.41 -7.31 28.24
C THR A 4 55.16 -6.40 28.33
N TYR A 5 54.18 -6.42 27.42
CA TYR A 5 52.92 -7.15 27.62
C TYR A 5 52.16 -7.12 26.28
N ARG A 6 52.16 -8.26 25.60
CA ARG A 6 51.13 -8.61 24.61
C ARG A 6 49.89 -9.07 25.38
N GLY A 7 48.72 -8.62 24.96
CA GLY A 7 47.46 -9.33 25.22
C GLY A 7 46.37 -8.46 25.84
N LEU A 8 45.47 -7.98 24.99
CA LEU A 8 44.02 -7.85 25.20
C LEU A 8 43.45 -7.24 23.91
N VAL A 9 43.19 -8.10 22.92
CA VAL A 9 41.85 -8.62 22.63
C VAL A 9 40.96 -7.53 22.01
N LEU A 10 40.99 -7.55 20.68
CA LEU A 10 39.89 -7.27 19.76
C LEU A 10 38.52 -7.15 20.44
N LEU A 11 37.91 -5.97 20.41
CA LEU A 11 36.48 -5.79 20.66
C LEU A 11 35.96 -4.54 19.95
N ALA A 12 34.76 -4.68 19.41
CA ALA A 12 33.93 -3.69 18.73
C ALA A 12 34.29 -3.37 17.27
N ALA A 13 34.28 -4.43 16.45
CA ALA A 13 33.62 -4.34 15.15
C ALA A 13 32.11 -4.04 15.35
N ALA A 14 31.48 -3.48 14.31
CA ALA A 14 30.04 -3.20 14.17
C ALA A 14 29.56 -1.83 14.66
N VAL A 15 30.10 -0.75 14.08
CA VAL A 15 29.30 0.46 13.87
C VAL A 15 28.32 0.16 12.73
N VAL A 16 27.13 -0.27 13.14
CA VAL A 16 25.82 -0.20 12.49
C VAL A 16 25.89 0.32 11.05
N LEU A 17 25.99 -0.61 10.09
CA LEU A 17 25.37 -0.44 8.78
C LEU A 17 23.88 -0.24 9.05
N ALA A 18 23.47 1.03 9.10
CA ALA A 18 22.07 1.40 9.08
C ALA A 18 21.47 0.76 7.83
N SER A 19 20.72 -0.31 8.05
CA SER A 19 20.01 -1.07 7.06
C SER A 19 19.08 -0.13 6.32
N CYS A 20 19.54 0.42 5.20
CA CYS A 20 18.66 0.70 4.07
C CYS A 20 18.16 -0.65 3.56
N THR A 21 17.34 -1.36 4.35
CA THR A 21 16.35 -2.27 3.81
C THR A 21 15.36 -1.37 3.11
N GLY A 22 15.72 -0.96 1.90
CA GLY A 22 14.77 -0.56 0.90
C GLY A 22 13.86 -1.76 0.71
N SER A 23 12.80 -1.81 1.50
CA SER A 23 11.65 -2.64 1.22
C SER A 23 11.18 -2.13 -0.15
N SER A 24 11.59 -2.82 -1.21
CA SER A 24 11.03 -2.59 -2.53
C SER A 24 9.52 -2.49 -2.38
N PRO A 25 8.86 -1.50 -3.01
CA PRO A 25 7.41 -1.38 -2.92
C PRO A 25 6.82 -2.74 -3.27
N SER A 26 6.24 -3.42 -2.27
CA SER A 26 5.80 -4.79 -2.44
C SER A 26 4.53 -4.75 -3.26
N THR A 27 4.66 -4.72 -4.58
CA THR A 27 3.55 -4.85 -5.50
C THR A 27 2.87 -6.18 -5.24
N VAL A 28 1.58 -6.13 -4.92
CA VAL A 28 0.78 -7.33 -4.77
C VAL A 28 0.57 -7.93 -6.16
N PRO A 29 0.87 -9.22 -6.40
CA PRO A 29 0.59 -9.84 -7.67
C PRO A 29 -0.93 -9.86 -7.90
N ILE A 30 -1.36 -9.26 -9.01
CA ILE A 30 -2.77 -9.21 -9.44
C ILE A 30 -2.82 -9.90 -10.80
N ASP A 31 -3.51 -11.03 -10.87
CA ASP A 31 -3.75 -11.73 -12.13
C ASP A 31 -4.87 -11.07 -12.96
N ALA A 32 -5.10 -11.57 -14.17
CA ALA A 32 -6.07 -10.97 -15.09
C ALA A 32 -7.51 -11.02 -14.55
N GLU A 33 -7.88 -12.07 -13.82
CA GLU A 33 -9.23 -12.19 -13.25
C GLU A 33 -9.39 -11.19 -12.10
N ALA A 34 -8.42 -11.14 -11.18
CA ALA A 34 -8.41 -10.16 -10.10
C ALA A 34 -8.42 -8.72 -10.63
N ALA A 35 -7.65 -8.43 -11.68
CA ALA A 35 -7.66 -7.12 -12.36
C ALA A 35 -9.03 -6.77 -12.93
N HIS A 36 -9.69 -7.72 -13.59
CA HIS A 36 -11.03 -7.52 -14.12
C HIS A 36 -12.06 -7.30 -13.00
N GLN A 37 -11.98 -8.06 -11.90
CA GLN A 37 -12.84 -7.88 -10.74
C GLN A 37 -12.63 -6.51 -10.07
N LEU A 38 -11.39 -6.01 -9.98
CA LEU A 38 -11.12 -4.66 -9.47
C LEU A 38 -11.79 -3.58 -10.34
N MET A 39 -11.70 -3.72 -11.67
CA MET A 39 -12.39 -2.82 -12.59
C MET A 39 -13.91 -2.86 -12.38
N LEU A 40 -14.52 -4.05 -12.30
CA LEU A 40 -15.97 -4.19 -12.06
C LEU A 40 -16.39 -3.56 -10.72
N THR A 41 -15.60 -3.78 -9.66
CA THR A 41 -15.82 -3.14 -8.35
C THR A 41 -15.77 -1.63 -8.47
N GLY A 42 -14.74 -1.07 -9.09
CA GLY A 42 -14.57 0.37 -9.27
C GLY A 42 -15.72 1.00 -10.05
N VAL A 43 -16.08 0.40 -11.19
CA VAL A 43 -17.21 0.85 -12.03
C VAL A 43 -18.53 0.79 -11.25
N ASN A 44 -18.80 -0.28 -10.52
CA ASN A 44 -20.06 -0.43 -9.78
C ASN A 44 -20.22 0.59 -8.65
N PHE A 45 -19.14 0.95 -7.96
CA PHE A 45 -19.22 1.91 -6.86
C PHE A 45 -19.25 3.36 -7.29
N THR A 46 -18.78 3.66 -8.51
CA THR A 46 -18.51 5.05 -8.92
C THR A 46 -19.26 5.47 -10.19
N GLY A 47 -19.69 4.51 -11.01
CA GLY A 47 -20.22 4.75 -12.34
C GLY A 47 -19.17 5.21 -13.37
N ILE A 48 -17.89 5.28 -13.00
CA ILE A 48 -16.82 5.77 -13.87
C ILE A 48 -16.30 4.62 -14.73
N LEU A 49 -16.17 4.86 -16.04
CA LEU A 49 -15.53 3.95 -16.98
C LEU A 49 -14.07 4.38 -17.18
N ALA A 50 -13.15 3.51 -16.76
CA ALA A 50 -11.71 3.69 -16.97
C ALA A 50 -11.06 2.35 -17.35
N PRO A 51 -9.89 2.36 -18.03
CA PRO A 51 -9.14 1.16 -18.34
C PRO A 51 -8.83 0.28 -17.12
N THR A 52 -8.77 -1.04 -17.31
CA THR A 52 -8.53 -2.01 -16.22
C THR A 52 -7.23 -1.74 -15.46
N ASP A 53 -6.17 -1.37 -16.16
CA ASP A 53 -4.86 -1.04 -15.60
C ASP A 53 -4.89 0.18 -14.67
N ALA A 54 -5.74 1.18 -14.95
CA ALA A 54 -5.94 2.33 -14.07
C ALA A 54 -6.54 1.91 -12.71
N TRP A 55 -7.53 1.00 -12.70
CA TRP A 55 -8.09 0.46 -11.47
C TRP A 55 -7.08 -0.38 -10.69
N VAL A 56 -6.28 -1.17 -11.39
CA VAL A 56 -5.17 -1.94 -10.80
C VAL A 56 -4.15 -0.99 -10.18
N GLU A 57 -3.82 0.11 -10.83
CA GLU A 57 -2.87 1.09 -10.31
C GLU A 57 -3.36 1.71 -8.99
N VAL A 58 -4.62 2.16 -8.94
CA VAL A 58 -5.23 2.69 -7.71
C VAL A 58 -5.16 1.65 -6.58
N ALA A 59 -5.53 0.40 -6.86
CA ALA A 59 -5.52 -0.66 -5.86
C ALA A 59 -4.10 -0.98 -5.36
N GLN A 60 -3.11 -1.02 -6.26
CA GLN A 60 -1.72 -1.23 -5.89
C GLN A 60 -1.15 -0.07 -5.08
N ARG A 61 -1.49 1.18 -5.43
CA ARG A 61 -1.13 2.36 -4.62
C ARG A 61 -1.73 2.26 -3.23
N GLY A 62 -3.00 1.89 -3.14
CA GLY A 62 -3.68 1.63 -1.88
C GLY A 62 -2.95 0.60 -1.01
N CYS A 63 -2.51 -0.53 -1.59
CA CYS A 63 -1.72 -1.53 -0.87
C CYS A 63 -0.36 -1.03 -0.39
N ARG A 64 0.32 -0.19 -1.19
CA ARG A 64 1.66 0.32 -0.84
C ARG A 64 1.61 1.40 0.22
N GLU A 65 0.62 2.28 0.13
CA GLU A 65 0.53 3.49 0.96
C GLU A 65 -0.36 3.28 2.20
N GLY A 66 -1.12 2.19 2.25
CA GLY A 66 -1.93 1.83 3.39
C GLY A 66 -3.30 2.51 3.40
N ALA A 67 -4.01 2.47 2.27
CA ALA A 67 -5.37 3.01 2.13
C ALA A 67 -6.46 2.23 2.87
N TRP A 68 -6.07 1.41 3.84
CA TRP A 68 -6.92 0.96 4.93
C TRP A 68 -7.15 2.06 5.97
N ASP A 69 -6.28 3.07 6.01
CA ASP A 69 -6.47 4.31 6.75
C ASP A 69 -7.33 5.30 5.93
N TYR A 70 -8.27 5.98 6.60
CA TYR A 70 -9.22 6.88 5.94
C TYR A 70 -8.53 8.06 5.27
N ASP A 71 -7.58 8.71 5.94
CA ASP A 71 -6.92 9.92 5.43
C ASP A 71 -6.07 9.58 4.20
N VAL A 72 -5.46 8.39 4.20
CA VAL A 72 -4.73 7.86 3.04
C VAL A 72 -5.68 7.56 1.89
N ALA A 73 -6.81 6.89 2.14
CA ALA A 73 -7.80 6.58 1.12
C ALA A 73 -8.41 7.85 0.51
N GLU A 74 -8.68 8.87 1.31
CA GLU A 74 -9.19 10.16 0.86
C GLU A 74 -8.18 10.88 -0.02
N ARG A 75 -6.91 10.99 0.41
CA ARG A 75 -5.84 11.58 -0.39
C ARG A 75 -5.69 10.88 -1.73
N LEU A 76 -5.58 9.54 -1.72
CA LEU A 76 -5.45 8.76 -2.95
C LEU A 76 -6.68 8.88 -3.85
N GLY A 77 -7.87 9.05 -3.27
CA GLY A 77 -9.09 9.31 -4.02
C GLY A 77 -9.04 10.62 -4.79
N GLN A 78 -8.52 11.69 -4.17
CA GLN A 78 -8.32 12.96 -4.86
C GLN A 78 -7.25 12.87 -5.95
N GLU A 79 -6.16 12.14 -5.69
CA GLU A 79 -5.07 11.92 -6.65
C GLU A 79 -5.43 10.96 -7.78
N ALA A 80 -6.56 10.24 -7.67
CA ALA A 80 -7.00 9.30 -8.72
C ALA A 80 -7.37 10.00 -10.03
N VAL A 81 -7.53 11.32 -10.04
CA VAL A 81 -7.74 12.10 -11.28
C VAL A 81 -6.64 11.88 -12.31
N ASP A 82 -5.40 11.63 -11.87
CA ASP A 82 -4.24 11.44 -12.75
C ASP A 82 -4.28 10.10 -13.51
N VAL A 83 -5.05 9.12 -13.00
CA VAL A 83 -5.08 7.74 -13.52
C VAL A 83 -6.47 7.34 -14.03
N ILE A 84 -7.53 7.70 -13.31
CA ILE A 84 -8.93 7.41 -13.63
C ILE A 84 -9.58 8.56 -14.41
N GLY A 85 -9.02 9.76 -14.36
CA GLY A 85 -9.61 10.96 -14.97
C GLY A 85 -10.70 11.62 -14.13
N SER A 86 -10.92 11.15 -12.90
CA SER A 86 -11.86 11.74 -11.95
C SER A 86 -11.47 11.39 -10.51
N PRO A 87 -11.79 12.25 -9.52
CA PRO A 87 -11.59 11.90 -8.13
C PRO A 87 -12.48 10.72 -7.73
N LEU A 88 -11.95 9.87 -6.87
CA LEU A 88 -12.67 8.73 -6.30
C LEU A 88 -13.06 9.00 -4.85
N PRO A 89 -14.23 8.52 -4.39
CA PRO A 89 -14.56 8.57 -2.98
C PRO A 89 -13.62 7.65 -2.18
N ALA A 90 -13.24 8.08 -0.97
CA ALA A 90 -12.36 7.31 -0.08
C ALA A 90 -12.82 5.86 0.11
N PHE A 91 -14.14 5.65 0.20
CA PHE A 91 -14.75 4.32 0.28
C PHE A 91 -14.38 3.41 -0.90
N ALA A 92 -14.40 3.92 -2.14
CA ALA A 92 -14.06 3.12 -3.32
C ALA A 92 -12.58 2.75 -3.32
N VAL A 93 -11.69 3.68 -2.97
CA VAL A 93 -10.24 3.42 -2.84
C VAL A 93 -9.99 2.34 -1.78
N TRP A 94 -10.66 2.44 -0.64
CA TRP A 94 -10.56 1.45 0.44
C TRP A 94 -11.04 0.06 -0.01
N MET A 95 -12.17 -0.04 -0.71
CA MET A 95 -12.70 -1.31 -1.23
C MET A 95 -11.75 -1.98 -2.23
N LEU A 96 -11.22 -1.21 -3.17
CA LEU A 96 -10.22 -1.69 -4.13
C LEU A 96 -8.95 -2.17 -3.41
N THR A 97 -8.54 -1.46 -2.37
CA THR A 97 -7.39 -1.82 -1.53
C THR A 97 -7.62 -3.13 -0.79
N VAL A 98 -8.76 -3.31 -0.11
CA VAL A 98 -9.09 -4.58 0.57
C VAL A 98 -9.05 -5.75 -0.41
N GLN A 99 -9.70 -5.59 -1.57
CA GLN A 99 -9.78 -6.63 -2.58
C GLN A 99 -8.41 -6.99 -3.15
N ALA A 100 -7.55 -6.01 -3.40
CA ALA A 100 -6.21 -6.25 -3.93
C ALA A 100 -5.24 -6.79 -2.88
N CYS A 101 -5.22 -6.24 -1.66
CA CYS A 101 -4.20 -6.61 -0.67
C CYS A 101 -4.55 -7.90 0.09
N HIS A 102 -5.84 -8.26 0.18
CA HIS A 102 -6.38 -9.44 0.87
C HIS A 102 -5.60 -9.81 2.16
N ASP A 103 -4.70 -10.79 2.08
CA ASP A 103 -3.91 -11.32 3.21
C ASP A 103 -2.94 -10.32 3.83
N ARG A 104 -2.60 -9.26 3.10
CA ARG A 104 -1.72 -8.17 3.57
C ARG A 104 -2.50 -7.02 4.22
N PHE A 105 -3.83 -7.07 4.19
CA PHE A 105 -4.66 -6.07 4.82
C PHE A 105 -4.59 -6.21 6.36
N PRO A 106 -4.23 -5.14 7.11
CA PRO A 106 -4.11 -5.23 8.55
C PRO A 106 -5.43 -5.61 9.22
N GLN A 107 -5.41 -6.66 10.05
CA GLN A 107 -6.61 -7.19 10.72
C GLN A 107 -7.24 -6.19 11.69
N ASP A 108 -6.44 -5.30 12.27
CA ASP A 108 -6.90 -4.20 13.12
C ASP A 108 -7.60 -3.09 12.32
N ALA A 109 -7.25 -2.89 11.06
CA ALA A 109 -7.95 -1.94 10.19
C ALA A 109 -9.38 -2.40 9.87
N LEU A 110 -9.63 -3.72 9.77
CA LEU A 110 -10.99 -4.26 9.62
C LEU A 110 -11.91 -3.90 10.80
N LYS A 111 -11.35 -3.66 12.00
CA LYS A 111 -12.14 -3.26 13.18
C LYS A 111 -12.64 -1.82 13.09
N LYS A 112 -11.89 -0.93 12.41
CA LYS A 112 -12.32 0.45 12.15
C LYS A 112 -13.41 0.50 11.08
N GLY A 113 -13.46 -0.54 10.24
CA GLY A 113 -14.41 -0.61 9.13
C GLY A 113 -14.04 0.33 7.98
N PRO A 114 -14.83 0.33 6.91
CA PRO A 114 -14.59 1.22 5.78
C PRO A 114 -14.87 2.69 6.14
N PRO A 115 -14.30 3.64 5.38
CA PRO A 115 -14.79 5.01 5.29
C PRO A 115 -16.32 5.08 5.15
N PRO A 116 -17.00 6.11 5.69
CA PRO A 116 -18.43 6.30 5.40
C PRO A 116 -18.64 6.43 3.90
N MET A 117 -19.70 5.79 3.38
CA MET A 117 -20.11 6.02 2.00
C MET A 117 -20.54 7.48 1.83
N PRO A 118 -20.23 8.12 0.68
CA PRO A 118 -20.78 9.43 0.38
C PRO A 118 -22.31 9.34 0.43
N SER A 119 -22.93 10.14 1.28
CA SER A 119 -24.38 10.34 1.24
C SER A 119 -24.70 11.09 -0.04
N GLY A 120 -25.18 10.37 -1.05
CA GLY A 120 -25.69 10.94 -2.30
C GLY A 120 -26.94 11.78 -2.08
#